data_AF-A0A315XYA1-F1
#
_entry.id   AF-A0A315XYA1-F1
#
_cell.length_a   1.000
_cell.length_b   1.000
_cell.length_c   1.000
_cell.angle_alpha   90.00
_cell.angle_beta   90.00
_cell.angle_gamma   90.00
#
_symmetry.space_group_name_H-M   'P 1'
#
loop_
_entity.id
_entity.type
_entity.pdbx_description
1 polymer ?
#
loop_
_entity_poly.entity_id
_entity_poly.type
_entity_poly.pdbx_seq_one_letter_code
_entity_poly.pdbx_strand_id
1 'polypeptide(L)'
;MICKKCGKEIQDGINVCPYCGIGINGAVPNTSGTAAVAEKPKKKHKGLMIFCYITAILLLSVIVIAIFADDEGESKTVSEKEYIIAAENIIKKDLKAPSTAIFSNEKIADEDEYGRKIVTFTVESQNSFGGYVTSNCYVLITGYDSNDDSFTYNAATGVITSEQGFDFLEESYIKKLKESTEWNQPQKEE
;
A
#
# COMPACT_ATOMS: atom_id res chain seq x y z
N MET A 1 -13.03 56.08 48.37
CA MET A 1 -12.39 56.93 47.32
C MET A 1 -12.61 56.38 45.91
N ILE A 2 -12.48 57.20 44.86
CA ILE A 2 -12.59 56.75 43.45
C ILE A 2 -11.18 56.62 42.81
N CYS A 3 -10.97 55.58 42.00
CA CYS A 3 -9.71 55.37 41.28
C CYS A 3 -9.56 56.32 40.08
N LYS A 4 -8.54 57.17 40.12
CA LYS A 4 -8.21 58.12 39.04
C LYS A 4 -7.87 57.48 37.68
N LYS A 5 -7.60 56.17 37.60
CA LYS A 5 -7.34 55.46 36.32
C LYS A 5 -8.58 54.77 35.73
N CYS A 6 -9.39 54.09 36.54
CA CYS A 6 -10.48 53.25 36.04
C CYS A 6 -11.89 53.73 36.42
N GLY A 7 -12.02 54.86 37.12
CA GLY A 7 -13.29 55.49 37.48
C GLY A 7 -14.15 54.71 38.50
N LYS A 8 -13.72 53.52 38.94
CA LYS A 8 -14.44 52.73 39.93
C LYS A 8 -14.21 53.24 41.35
N GLU A 9 -15.25 53.13 42.16
CA GLU A 9 -15.20 53.38 43.60
C GLU A 9 -14.51 52.24 44.35
N ILE A 10 -13.83 52.58 45.44
CA ILE A 10 -12.93 51.72 46.22
C ILE A 10 -13.03 52.13 47.70
N GLN A 11 -12.97 51.13 48.60
CA GLN A 11 -12.88 51.35 50.04
C GLN A 11 -11.60 52.12 50.42
N ASP A 12 -11.72 53.06 51.35
CA ASP A 12 -10.59 53.87 51.81
C ASP A 12 -9.60 53.04 52.65
N GLY A 13 -8.30 53.33 52.51
CA GLY A 13 -7.22 52.66 53.25
C GLY A 13 -6.49 51.53 52.53
N ILE A 14 -6.99 51.02 51.39
CA ILE A 14 -6.21 50.09 50.55
C ILE A 14 -5.22 50.86 49.65
N ASN A 15 -4.07 50.25 49.36
CA ASN A 15 -2.97 50.92 48.62
C ASN A 15 -2.94 50.67 47.11
N VAL A 16 -3.64 49.64 46.61
CA VAL A 16 -3.67 49.23 45.20
C VAL A 16 -5.11 48.98 44.76
N CYS A 17 -5.49 49.44 43.58
CA CYS A 17 -6.82 49.19 43.03
C CYS A 17 -7.00 47.72 42.60
N PRO A 18 -7.96 46.95 43.17
CA PRO A 18 -8.17 45.55 42.82
C PRO A 18 -8.70 45.36 41.39
N TYR A 19 -9.30 46.39 40.79
CA TYR A 19 -9.87 46.34 39.45
C TYR A 19 -8.88 46.72 38.32
N CYS A 20 -7.71 47.28 38.63
CA CYS A 20 -6.73 47.67 37.61
C CYS A 20 -5.24 47.59 38.04
N GLY A 21 -4.95 47.02 39.21
CA GLY A 21 -3.59 46.67 39.66
C GLY A 21 -2.65 47.84 39.99
N ILE A 22 -3.15 49.09 40.09
CA ILE A 22 -2.30 50.28 40.23
C ILE A 22 -2.44 50.95 41.59
N GLY A 23 -1.30 51.41 42.12
CA GLY A 23 -1.18 52.09 43.41
C GLY A 23 -1.89 53.44 43.42
N ILE A 24 -2.74 53.69 44.43
CA ILE A 24 -3.69 54.82 44.39
C ILE A 24 -3.05 56.17 44.76
N ASN A 25 -1.82 56.15 45.29
CA ASN A 25 -1.06 57.33 45.71
C ASN A 25 0.01 57.79 44.70
N GLY A 26 0.09 57.17 43.51
CA GLY A 26 0.98 57.60 42.41
C GLY A 26 2.49 57.40 42.62
N ALA A 27 2.94 57.08 43.83
CA ALA A 27 4.34 56.80 44.14
C ALA A 27 4.81 55.46 43.55
N VAL A 28 5.92 55.50 42.82
CA VAL A 28 6.67 54.31 42.39
C VAL A 28 7.99 54.25 43.16
N PRO A 29 8.22 53.24 44.02
CA PRO A 29 9.52 53.02 44.64
C PRO A 29 10.20 51.77 44.09
N ASN A 30 11.11 51.96 43.12
CA ASN A 30 12.32 51.13 43.06
C ASN A 30 13.30 51.61 44.15
N THR A 31 14.10 50.70 44.72
CA THR A 31 15.56 50.84 45.04
C THR A 31 16.00 49.71 46.00
N SER A 32 17.30 49.42 46.09
CA SER A 32 17.88 48.15 46.56
C SER A 32 18.73 48.24 47.84
N GLY A 33 18.98 47.09 48.49
CA GLY A 33 19.94 46.89 49.60
C GLY A 33 19.25 46.59 50.95
N THR A 34 19.75 45.77 51.87
CA THR A 34 20.97 44.91 51.98
C THR A 34 20.72 43.91 53.15
N ALA A 35 21.46 42.84 53.52
CA ALA A 35 22.78 42.30 53.15
C ALA A 35 22.91 40.78 53.50
N ALA A 36 24.08 40.20 53.20
CA ALA A 36 24.74 39.05 53.85
C ALA A 36 23.95 37.77 54.25
N VAL A 37 23.95 36.75 53.37
CA VAL A 37 24.45 35.37 53.63
C VAL A 37 25.11 34.86 52.32
N ALA A 38 26.06 33.93 52.41
CA ALA A 38 26.88 33.44 51.29
C ALA A 38 26.09 32.84 50.09
N GLU A 39 26.70 32.94 48.91
CA GLU A 39 26.04 32.69 47.61
C GLU A 39 25.70 31.21 47.33
N LYS A 40 24.53 30.97 46.73
CA LYS A 40 24.21 29.72 46.01
C LYS A 40 24.41 29.94 44.50
N PRO A 41 25.12 29.06 43.78
CA PRO A 41 25.48 29.29 42.39
C PRO A 41 24.27 29.22 41.44
N LYS A 42 24.09 30.27 40.61
CA LYS A 42 23.11 30.30 39.51
C LYS A 42 23.48 29.27 38.43
N LYS A 43 22.93 28.05 38.49
CA LYS A 43 23.12 27.05 37.45
C LYS A 43 22.50 27.52 36.12
N LYS A 44 23.33 27.73 35.10
CA LYS A 44 22.89 28.05 33.73
C LYS A 44 21.98 26.93 33.21
N HIS A 45 20.81 27.29 32.65
CA HIS A 45 19.79 26.37 32.10
C HIS A 45 20.21 25.57 30.84
N LYS A 46 21.51 25.38 30.59
CA LYS A 46 22.02 24.60 29.46
C LYS A 46 21.44 23.17 29.42
N GLY A 47 21.30 22.51 30.58
CA GLY A 47 20.72 21.16 30.65
C GLY A 47 19.25 21.09 30.21
N LEU A 48 18.45 22.12 30.47
CA LEU A 48 17.05 22.16 30.05
C LEU A 48 16.93 22.33 28.52
N MET A 49 17.72 23.23 27.94
CA MET A 49 17.77 23.42 26.48
C MET A 49 18.29 22.17 25.76
N ILE A 50 19.29 21.49 26.32
CA ILE A 50 19.81 20.22 25.79
C ILE A 50 18.73 19.13 25.85
N PHE A 51 17.97 19.03 26.95
CA PHE A 51 16.87 18.07 27.06
C PHE A 51 15.79 18.33 25.99
N CYS A 52 15.34 19.57 25.83
CA CYS A 52 14.38 19.94 24.79
C CYS A 52 14.88 19.63 23.37
N TYR A 53 16.18 19.82 23.11
CA TYR A 53 16.80 19.51 21.82
C TYR A 53 16.86 17.99 21.56
N ILE A 54 17.20 17.19 22.57
CA ILE A 54 17.19 15.72 22.48
C ILE A 54 15.77 15.19 22.25
N THR A 55 14.76 15.71 22.96
CA THR A 55 13.36 15.32 22.72
C THR A 55 12.85 15.73 21.34
N ALA A 56 13.26 16.89 20.83
CA ALA A 56 12.90 17.33 19.48
C ALA A 56 13.55 16.46 18.40
N ILE A 57 14.82 16.07 18.57
CA ILE A 57 15.52 15.13 17.68
C ILE A 57 14.86 13.75 17.71
N LEU A 58 14.50 13.22 18.88
CA LEU A 58 13.80 11.94 18.99
C LEU A 58 12.46 11.96 18.26
N LEU A 59 11.65 13.00 18.44
CA LEU A 59 10.38 13.17 17.72
C LEU A 59 10.59 13.28 16.21
N LEU A 60 11.59 14.04 15.75
CA LEU A 60 11.97 14.11 14.33
C LEU A 60 12.42 12.77 13.78
N SER A 61 13.20 11.99 14.53
CA SER A 61 13.63 10.65 14.09
C SER A 61 12.47 9.67 13.97
N VAL A 62 11.44 9.75 14.83
CA VAL A 62 10.21 8.95 14.69
C VAL A 62 9.40 9.36 13.45
N ILE A 63 9.30 10.67 13.15
CA ILE A 63 8.64 11.16 11.93
C ILE A 63 9.40 10.71 10.68
N VAL A 64 10.74 10.76 10.70
CA VAL A 64 11.59 10.27 9.60
C VAL A 64 11.43 8.76 9.39
N ILE A 65 11.44 7.97 10.47
CA ILE A 65 11.23 6.52 10.38
C ILE A 65 9.84 6.21 9.82
N ALA A 66 8.79 6.94 10.23
CA ALA A 66 7.45 6.75 9.69
C ALA A 66 7.37 7.06 8.18
N ILE A 67 8.05 8.10 7.69
CA ILE A 67 8.09 8.46 6.25
C ILE A 67 8.87 7.42 5.42
N PHE A 68 9.82 6.69 6.02
CA PHE A 68 10.60 5.64 5.37
C PHE A 68 10.12 4.21 5.68
N ALA A 69 8.95 4.04 6.31
CA ALA A 69 8.37 2.73 6.62
C ALA A 69 7.34 2.25 5.58
N ASP A 70 6.82 3.16 4.74
CA ASP A 70 5.75 2.85 3.76
C ASP A 70 6.27 2.27 2.42
N ASP A 71 7.53 1.82 2.35
CA ASP A 71 8.13 1.15 1.18
C ASP A 71 8.50 -0.33 1.50
N GLU A 72 7.74 -0.95 2.41
CA GLU A 72 7.62 -2.41 2.45
C GLU A 72 6.79 -2.85 1.25
N GLY A 73 7.45 -3.01 0.10
CA GLY A 73 6.81 -3.36 -1.19
C GLY A 73 6.01 -4.66 -1.12
N GLU A 74 4.70 -4.53 -0.93
CA GLU A 74 3.77 -5.66 -0.85
C GLU A 74 3.70 -6.37 -2.21
N SER A 75 4.48 -7.45 -2.35
CA SER A 75 4.43 -8.34 -3.51
C SER A 75 3.03 -8.96 -3.60
N LYS A 76 2.18 -8.38 -4.44
CA LYS A 76 0.81 -8.85 -4.72
C LYS A 76 0.87 -10.28 -5.26
N THR A 77 0.76 -11.27 -4.36
CA THR A 77 0.74 -12.69 -4.71
C THR A 77 -0.57 -13.02 -5.42
N VAL A 78 -0.55 -12.97 -6.76
CA VAL A 78 -1.69 -13.29 -7.62
C VAL A 78 -2.17 -14.71 -7.36
N SER A 79 -3.46 -14.86 -7.09
CA SER A 79 -4.09 -16.13 -6.77
C SER A 79 -4.28 -17.00 -8.01
N GLU A 80 -4.28 -18.32 -7.84
CA GLU A 80 -4.57 -19.30 -8.91
C GLU A 80 -5.87 -18.97 -9.68
N LYS A 81 -6.85 -18.40 -8.98
CA LYS A 81 -8.15 -17.99 -9.57
C LYS A 81 -8.01 -16.86 -10.57
N GLU A 82 -7.10 -15.91 -10.35
CA GLU A 82 -6.85 -14.82 -11.28
C GLU A 82 -6.17 -15.34 -12.57
N TYR A 83 -5.25 -16.31 -12.45
CA TYR A 83 -4.70 -17.04 -13.61
C TYR A 83 -5.77 -17.83 -14.37
N ILE A 84 -6.69 -18.50 -13.68
CA ILE A 84 -7.83 -19.21 -14.30
C ILE A 84 -8.74 -18.23 -15.04
N ILE A 85 -9.16 -17.14 -14.40
CA ILE A 85 -10.00 -16.10 -15.01
C ILE A 85 -9.29 -15.45 -16.22
N ALA A 86 -7.98 -15.21 -16.15
CA ALA A 86 -7.19 -14.72 -17.26
C ALA A 86 -7.20 -15.71 -18.45
N ALA A 87 -6.98 -17.00 -18.19
CA ALA A 87 -6.98 -18.04 -19.21
C ALA A 87 -8.38 -18.26 -19.84
N GLU A 88 -9.45 -18.24 -19.04
CA GLU A 88 -10.83 -18.17 -19.56
C GLU A 88 -11.01 -16.97 -20.49
N ASN A 89 -10.57 -15.77 -20.07
CA ASN A 89 -10.73 -14.54 -20.81
C ASN A 89 -9.83 -14.45 -22.05
N ILE A 90 -8.78 -15.26 -22.13
CA ILE A 90 -8.03 -15.52 -23.36
C ILE A 90 -8.90 -16.34 -24.32
N ILE A 91 -9.36 -17.53 -23.91
CA ILE A 91 -10.17 -18.42 -24.76
C ILE A 91 -11.48 -17.75 -25.23
N LYS A 92 -12.16 -16.97 -24.37
CA LYS A 92 -13.38 -16.22 -24.72
C LYS A 92 -13.24 -15.29 -25.92
N LYS A 93 -12.02 -14.88 -26.30
CA LYS A 93 -11.77 -14.05 -27.51
C LYS A 93 -11.97 -14.83 -28.82
N ASP A 94 -11.74 -16.15 -28.79
CA ASP A 94 -11.72 -17.00 -30.00
C ASP A 94 -13.03 -17.79 -30.22
N LEU A 95 -13.83 -17.96 -29.16
CA LEU A 95 -15.14 -18.64 -29.18
C LEU A 95 -16.14 -17.92 -30.09
N LYS A 96 -17.03 -18.69 -30.76
CA LYS A 96 -18.04 -18.13 -31.68
C LYS A 96 -19.25 -17.51 -30.97
N ALA A 97 -19.53 -17.95 -29.75
CA ALA A 97 -20.55 -17.34 -28.89
C ALA A 97 -20.04 -17.25 -27.44
N PRO A 98 -19.14 -16.30 -27.11
CA PRO A 98 -18.47 -16.25 -25.80
C PRO A 98 -19.42 -16.12 -24.60
N SER A 99 -20.59 -15.51 -24.79
CA SER A 99 -21.65 -15.39 -23.78
C SER A 99 -22.42 -16.69 -23.50
N THR A 100 -22.15 -17.76 -24.25
CA THR A 100 -22.69 -19.12 -24.04
C THR A 100 -21.67 -20.07 -23.43
N ALA A 101 -20.46 -19.58 -23.11
CA ALA A 101 -19.37 -20.40 -22.62
C ALA A 101 -19.60 -20.87 -21.18
N ILE A 102 -19.53 -22.17 -20.97
CA ILE A 102 -19.57 -22.86 -19.68
C ILE A 102 -18.19 -23.48 -19.46
N PHE A 103 -17.52 -23.12 -18.37
CA PHE A 103 -16.21 -23.63 -18.00
C PHE A 103 -16.33 -24.73 -16.94
N SER A 104 -15.38 -25.65 -16.94
CA SER A 104 -15.29 -26.75 -15.98
C SER A 104 -13.89 -27.37 -15.96
N ASN A 105 -13.58 -28.16 -14.94
CA ASN A 105 -12.30 -28.87 -14.76
C ASN A 105 -11.08 -27.94 -14.70
N GLU A 106 -11.28 -26.73 -14.18
CA GLU A 106 -10.28 -25.67 -14.10
C GLU A 106 -9.16 -26.02 -13.10
N LYS A 107 -7.92 -26.12 -13.60
CA LYS A 107 -6.72 -26.39 -12.79
C LYS A 107 -5.50 -25.66 -13.34
N ILE A 108 -4.58 -25.28 -12.45
CA ILE A 108 -3.17 -25.10 -12.82
C ILE A 108 -2.60 -26.51 -13.00
N ALA A 109 -2.16 -26.84 -14.21
CA ALA A 109 -1.59 -28.15 -14.53
C ALA A 109 -0.07 -28.19 -14.33
N ASP A 110 0.61 -27.05 -14.46
CA ASP A 110 2.04 -26.91 -14.15
C ASP A 110 2.43 -25.45 -13.89
N GLU A 111 3.53 -25.25 -13.16
CA GLU A 111 4.11 -23.96 -12.79
C GLU A 111 5.63 -24.08 -12.65
N ASP A 112 6.39 -23.06 -13.08
CA ASP A 112 7.85 -23.03 -12.90
C ASP A 112 8.38 -21.91 -12.00
N GLU A 113 9.67 -22.02 -11.65
CA GLU A 113 10.41 -21.09 -10.79
C GLU A 113 10.49 -19.65 -11.34
N TYR A 114 10.04 -19.43 -12.58
CA TYR A 114 9.98 -18.13 -13.26
C TYR A 114 8.54 -17.58 -13.36
N GLY A 115 7.59 -18.18 -12.63
CA GLY A 115 6.20 -17.73 -12.53
C GLY A 115 5.34 -18.03 -13.76
N ARG A 116 5.82 -18.86 -14.69
CA ARG A 116 5.03 -19.29 -15.85
C ARG A 116 4.05 -20.38 -15.42
N LYS A 117 2.78 -20.26 -15.80
CA LYS A 117 1.72 -21.21 -15.41
C LYS A 117 1.00 -21.77 -16.63
N ILE A 118 0.78 -23.08 -16.64
CA ILE A 118 -0.06 -23.76 -17.62
C ILE A 118 -1.43 -23.99 -16.97
N VAL A 119 -2.44 -23.27 -17.44
CA VAL A 119 -3.84 -23.41 -17.02
C VAL A 119 -4.55 -24.35 -17.99
N THR A 120 -5.38 -25.24 -17.46
CA THR A 120 -6.18 -26.18 -18.27
C THR A 120 -7.62 -26.24 -17.78
N PHE A 121 -8.56 -26.40 -18.73
CA PHE A 121 -9.99 -26.53 -18.46
C PHE A 121 -10.73 -27.09 -19.68
N THR A 122 -11.95 -27.57 -19.47
CA THR A 122 -12.92 -27.86 -20.52
C THR A 122 -13.88 -26.68 -20.67
N VAL A 123 -14.16 -26.27 -21.90
CA VAL A 123 -15.20 -25.27 -22.22
C VAL A 123 -16.27 -25.85 -23.14
N GLU A 124 -17.54 -25.59 -22.83
CA GLU A 124 -18.67 -25.83 -23.73
C GLU A 124 -19.21 -24.50 -24.23
N SER A 125 -19.37 -24.31 -25.54
CA SER A 125 -19.96 -23.09 -26.10
C SER A 125 -20.67 -23.34 -27.42
N GLN A 126 -21.58 -22.46 -27.82
CA GLN A 126 -22.29 -22.58 -29.09
C GLN A 126 -21.39 -22.22 -30.28
N ASN A 127 -21.39 -23.10 -31.28
CA ASN A 127 -20.83 -22.82 -32.60
C ASN A 127 -21.77 -21.93 -33.44
N SER A 128 -21.33 -21.53 -34.63
CA SER A 128 -22.10 -20.66 -35.54
C SER A 128 -23.39 -21.27 -36.10
N PHE A 129 -23.74 -22.50 -35.73
CA PHE A 129 -25.00 -23.18 -36.07
C PHE A 129 -25.91 -23.38 -34.85
N GLY A 130 -25.55 -22.85 -33.67
CA GLY A 130 -26.33 -22.96 -32.42
C GLY A 130 -26.19 -24.29 -31.69
N GLY A 131 -25.33 -25.20 -32.17
CA GLY A 131 -24.98 -26.43 -31.44
C GLY A 131 -23.84 -26.18 -30.47
N TYR A 132 -23.91 -26.76 -29.26
CA TYR A 132 -22.79 -26.73 -28.33
C TYR A 132 -21.64 -27.63 -28.81
N VAL A 133 -20.41 -27.16 -28.60
CA VAL A 133 -19.18 -27.90 -28.83
C VAL A 133 -18.35 -27.85 -27.55
N THR A 134 -17.89 -29.01 -27.11
CA THR A 134 -17.01 -29.23 -25.96
C THR A 134 -15.55 -29.25 -26.42
N SER A 135 -14.69 -28.43 -25.83
CA SER A 135 -13.27 -28.31 -26.17
C SER A 135 -12.39 -28.31 -24.93
N ASN A 136 -11.31 -29.09 -24.95
CA ASN A 136 -10.26 -29.01 -23.93
C ASN A 136 -9.26 -27.91 -24.29
N CYS A 137 -8.96 -27.04 -23.34
CA CYS A 137 -8.13 -25.85 -23.51
C CYS A 137 -6.88 -25.93 -22.63
N TYR A 138 -5.75 -25.49 -23.18
CA TYR A 138 -4.45 -25.43 -22.52
C TYR A 138 -3.84 -24.05 -22.81
N VAL A 139 -3.61 -23.25 -21.78
CA VAL A 139 -3.15 -21.85 -21.88
C VAL A 139 -1.90 -21.65 -21.05
N LEU A 140 -0.80 -21.28 -21.70
CA LEU A 140 0.46 -20.91 -21.08
C LEU A 140 0.50 -19.39 -20.85
N ILE A 141 0.39 -19.01 -19.57
CA ILE A 141 0.63 -17.64 -19.10
C ILE A 141 2.12 -17.54 -18.76
N THR A 142 2.80 -16.58 -19.40
CA THR A 142 4.26 -16.40 -19.33
C THR A 142 4.72 -15.38 -18.28
N GLY A 143 3.78 -14.70 -17.62
CA GLY A 143 4.03 -13.76 -16.53
C GLY A 143 2.79 -12.90 -16.22
N TYR A 144 2.92 -12.08 -15.18
CA TYR A 144 1.91 -11.10 -14.77
C TYR A 144 2.63 -9.78 -14.44
N ASP A 145 2.09 -8.65 -14.92
CA ASP A 145 2.57 -7.31 -14.61
C ASP A 145 1.68 -6.68 -13.52
N SER A 146 2.27 -6.41 -12.35
CA SER A 146 1.57 -5.79 -11.22
C SER A 146 1.25 -4.32 -11.40
N ASN A 147 1.84 -3.64 -12.39
CA ASN A 147 1.63 -2.22 -12.68
C ASN A 147 0.40 -1.99 -13.57
N ASP A 148 0.13 -2.94 -14.48
CA ASP A 148 -0.98 -2.92 -15.46
C ASP A 148 -2.12 -3.90 -15.10
N ASP A 149 -1.94 -4.68 -14.03
CA ASP A 149 -2.85 -5.76 -13.56
C ASP A 149 -3.15 -6.80 -14.66
N SER A 150 -2.15 -7.08 -15.51
CA SER A 150 -2.33 -7.79 -16.77
C SER A 150 -1.42 -9.03 -16.92
N PHE A 151 -1.85 -9.97 -17.76
CA PHE A 151 -1.22 -11.27 -17.93
C PHE A 151 -0.58 -11.42 -19.31
N THR A 152 0.71 -11.72 -19.34
CA THR A 152 1.47 -11.91 -20.57
C THR A 152 1.32 -13.34 -21.09
N TYR A 153 0.95 -13.49 -22.36
CA TYR A 153 0.83 -14.79 -23.04
C TYR A 153 1.13 -14.65 -24.53
N ASN A 154 1.54 -15.75 -25.18
CA ASN A 154 1.69 -15.78 -26.63
C ASN A 154 0.46 -16.43 -27.27
N ALA A 155 -0.33 -15.65 -28.02
CA ALA A 155 -1.56 -16.16 -28.65
C ALA A 155 -1.32 -17.19 -29.78
N ALA A 156 -0.12 -17.24 -30.36
CA ALA A 156 0.21 -18.14 -31.48
C ALA A 156 0.86 -19.46 -31.01
N THR A 157 1.52 -19.48 -29.85
CA THR A 157 2.26 -20.65 -29.34
C THR A 157 1.86 -21.10 -27.94
N GLY A 158 1.31 -20.20 -27.13
CA GLY A 158 0.90 -20.43 -25.74
C GLY A 158 -0.59 -20.77 -25.57
N VAL A 159 -1.35 -20.97 -26.65
CA VAL A 159 -2.77 -21.36 -26.61
C VAL A 159 -2.98 -22.60 -27.46
N ILE A 160 -3.60 -23.63 -26.87
CA ILE A 160 -4.01 -24.86 -27.58
C ILE A 160 -5.45 -25.18 -27.20
N THR A 161 -6.29 -25.38 -28.20
CA THR A 161 -7.68 -25.84 -28.04
C THR A 161 -7.87 -27.12 -28.84
N SER A 162 -8.38 -28.17 -28.20
CA SER A 162 -8.69 -29.45 -28.82
C SER A 162 -10.20 -29.72 -28.78
N GLU A 163 -10.85 -29.61 -29.93
CA GLU A 163 -12.18 -30.18 -30.15
C GLU A 163 -12.06 -31.72 -30.23
N GLN A 164 -13.08 -32.42 -29.72
CA GLN A 164 -13.09 -33.88 -29.46
C GLN A 164 -12.19 -34.28 -28.28
N GLY A 165 -12.82 -34.61 -27.15
CA GLY A 165 -12.17 -34.88 -25.86
C GLY A 165 -11.43 -36.22 -25.80
N PHE A 166 -10.19 -36.25 -26.33
CA PHE A 166 -9.24 -37.33 -26.10
C PHE A 166 -8.24 -36.94 -25.01
N ASP A 167 -8.63 -37.22 -23.76
CA ASP A 167 -7.90 -36.90 -22.52
C ASP A 167 -6.43 -37.36 -22.53
N PHE A 168 -6.12 -38.46 -23.24
CA PHE A 168 -4.77 -39.02 -23.38
C PHE A 168 -3.75 -38.08 -24.05
N LEU A 169 -4.17 -36.93 -24.59
CA LEU A 169 -3.29 -35.93 -25.19
C LEU A 169 -2.88 -34.80 -24.24
N GLU A 170 -3.40 -34.72 -22.99
CA GLU A 170 -3.04 -33.66 -22.03
C GLU A 170 -1.52 -33.51 -21.86
N GLU A 171 -0.80 -34.59 -21.55
CA GLU A 171 0.66 -34.55 -21.39
C GLU A 171 1.38 -34.08 -22.66
N SER A 172 0.86 -34.42 -23.84
CA SER A 172 1.42 -34.04 -25.14
C SER A 172 1.24 -32.55 -25.43
N TYR A 173 0.07 -31.98 -25.10
CA TYR A 173 -0.19 -30.55 -25.24
C TYR A 173 0.57 -29.72 -24.21
N ILE A 174 0.63 -30.16 -22.94
CA ILE A 174 1.46 -29.54 -21.89
C ILE A 174 2.93 -29.55 -22.32
N LYS A 175 3.44 -30.69 -22.79
CA LYS A 175 4.81 -30.79 -23.32
C LYS A 175 5.06 -29.83 -24.48
N LYS A 176 4.13 -29.71 -25.43
CA LYS A 176 4.23 -28.77 -26.56
C LYS A 176 4.24 -27.30 -26.11
N LEU A 177 3.45 -26.93 -25.09
CA LEU A 177 3.49 -25.59 -24.50
C LEU A 177 4.87 -25.28 -23.87
N LYS A 178 5.41 -26.23 -23.10
CA LYS A 178 6.77 -26.13 -22.55
C LYS A 178 7.84 -26.01 -23.64
N GLU A 179 7.75 -26.81 -24.71
CA GLU A 179 8.66 -26.75 -25.87
C GLU A 179 8.50 -25.47 -26.72
N SER A 180 7.42 -24.71 -26.54
CA SER A 180 7.19 -23.44 -27.24
C SER A 180 7.75 -22.21 -26.52
N THR A 181 8.37 -22.41 -25.35
CA THR A 181 9.02 -21.39 -24.52
C THR A 181 10.31 -21.92 -23.93
N GLU A 182 11.10 -21.05 -23.31
CA GLU A 182 12.31 -21.44 -22.57
C GLU A 182 11.93 -21.96 -21.16
N TRP A 183 11.05 -22.96 -21.07
CA TRP A 183 10.50 -23.48 -19.80
C TRP A 183 11.60 -23.98 -18.84
N ASN A 184 11.45 -23.73 -17.53
CA ASN A 184 12.49 -23.93 -16.51
C ASN A 184 13.84 -23.21 -16.76
N GLN A 185 13.93 -22.28 -17.71
CA GLN A 185 15.10 -21.42 -17.95
C GLN A 185 14.75 -19.94 -17.70
N PRO A 186 15.72 -19.09 -17.33
CA PRO A 186 15.48 -17.66 -17.20
C PRO A 186 15.01 -17.05 -18.52
N GLN A 187 14.08 -16.10 -18.44
CA GLN A 187 13.70 -15.31 -19.61
C GLN A 187 14.92 -14.47 -20.05
N LYS A 188 15.15 -14.41 -21.36
CA LYS A 188 16.25 -13.65 -21.94
C LYS A 188 15.83 -12.19 -21.99
N GLU A 189 16.64 -11.31 -21.41
CA GLU A 189 16.51 -9.87 -21.57
C GLU A 189 16.78 -9.53 -23.05
N GLU A 190 15.84 -8.83 -23.71
CA GLU A 190 15.92 -8.39 -25.12
C GLU A 190 16.39 -6.92 -25.24
#